data_AF-A0A3M1EGN4-F1
#
_entry.id   AF-A0A3M1EGN4-F1
#
_cell.length_a   1.000
_cell.length_b   1.000
_cell.length_c   1.000
_cell.angle_alpha   90.00
_cell.angle_beta   90.00
_cell.angle_gamma   90.00
#
_symmetry.space_group_name_H-M   'P 1'
#
loop_
_entity.id
_entity.type
_entity.pdbx_description
1 polymer ?
#
loop_
_entity_poly.entity_id
_entity_poly.type
_entity_poly.pdbx_seq_one_letter_code
_entity_poly.pdbx_strand_id
1 'polypeptide(L)' 'EYGELGKGFIHVHHVIPLSEIDSRYEVDPINDLCPVCPNCHAMIHREEPPLTIKQLREIRNVSTRR' A
#
# COMPACT_ATOMS: atom_id res chain seq x y z
N GLU A 1 -5.61 1.14 -21.51
CA GLU A 1 -4.54 1.74 -20.69
C GLU A 1 -4.60 3.26 -20.84
N TYR A 2 -4.29 4.03 -19.80
CA TYR A 2 -4.51 5.50 -19.77
C TYR A 2 -3.49 6.33 -20.58
N GLY A 3 -2.65 5.70 -21.41
CA GLY A 3 -1.61 6.40 -22.19
C GLY A 3 -0.64 7.21 -21.30
N GLU A 4 -0.18 8.36 -21.80
CA GLU A 4 0.73 9.26 -21.06
C GLU A 4 0.13 9.77 -19.74
N LEU A 5 -1.19 9.87 -19.64
CA LEU A 5 -1.85 10.33 -18.41
C LEU A 5 -1.56 9.40 -17.22
N GLY A 6 -1.38 8.10 -17.48
CA GLY A 6 -1.06 7.13 -16.44
C GLY A 6 0.43 6.99 -16.14
N LYS A 7 1.30 7.69 -16.87
CA LYS A 7 2.76 7.52 -16.74
C LYS A 7 3.23 8.04 -15.38
N GLY A 8 3.88 7.17 -14.62
CA GLY A 8 4.35 7.49 -13.27
C GLY A 8 3.24 7.58 -12.21
N PHE A 9 1.99 7.22 -12.56
CA PHE A 9 0.90 7.21 -11.59
C PHE A 9 1.01 6.00 -10.65
N ILE A 10 1.23 6.27 -9.37
CA ILE A 10 1.33 5.27 -8.31
C ILE A 10 0.80 5.87 -7.01
N HIS A 11 0.22 5.06 -6.13
CA HIS A 11 -0.12 5.49 -4.78
C HIS A 11 1.04 5.20 -3.83
N VAL A 12 1.22 6.03 -2.81
CA VAL A 12 2.20 5.80 -1.75
C VAL A 12 1.45 5.44 -0.48
N HIS A 13 1.82 4.34 0.14
CA HIS A 13 1.22 3.81 1.35
C HIS A 13 2.20 3.93 2.53
N HIS A 14 1.72 4.38 3.69
CA HIS A 14 2.51 4.39 4.92
C HIS A 14 2.49 2.99 5.55
N VAL A 15 3.67 2.40 5.73
CA VAL A 15 3.83 1.05 6.30
C VAL A 15 3.42 1.03 7.78
N ILE A 16 3.69 2.13 8.49
CA ILE A 16 3.21 2.38 9.85
C ILE A 16 2.01 3.33 9.75
N PRO A 17 0.84 3.00 10.33
CA PRO A 17 -0.31 3.88 10.30
C PRO A 17 0.02 5.25 10.91
N LEU A 18 -0.38 6.34 10.25
CA LEU A 18 -0.14 7.71 10.74
C LEU A 18 -0.71 7.95 12.14
N SER A 19 -1.76 7.22 12.53
CA SER A 19 -2.36 7.28 13.88
C SER A 19 -1.42 6.78 14.99
N GLU A 20 -0.43 5.95 14.63
CA GLU A 20 0.58 5.41 15.56
C GLU A 20 1.84 6.26 15.61
N ILE A 21 1.95 7.25 14.72
CA ILE A 21 3.11 8.11 14.57
C ILE A 21 2.94 9.37 15.45
N ASP A 22 3.91 9.62 16.33
CA ASP A 22 3.94 10.86 17.12
C ASP A 22 4.26 12.07 16.22
N SER A 23 3.76 13.24 16.61
CA SER A 23 3.99 14.55 16.02
C SER A 23 5.48 14.94 15.81
N ARG A 24 6.40 14.26 16.50
CA ARG A 24 7.85 14.47 16.40
C ARG A 24 8.55 13.53 15.42
N TYR A 25 7.82 12.57 14.86
CA TYR A 25 8.38 11.59 13.94
C TYR A 25 8.64 12.22 12.58
N GLU A 26 9.85 12.02 12.07
CA GLU A 26 10.21 12.39 10.71
C GLU A 26 10.06 11.16 9.82
N VAL A 27 9.23 11.28 8.78
CA VAL A 27 8.97 10.18 7.83
C VAL A 27 10.23 9.92 7.02
N ASP A 28 10.74 8.69 7.08
CA ASP A 28 11.77 8.17 6.20
C ASP A 28 11.12 7.66 4.91
N PRO A 29 11.27 8.34 3.75
CA PRO A 29 10.60 7.96 2.52
C PRO A 29 11.00 6.58 1.99
N ILE A 30 12.14 6.03 2.43
CA ILE A 30 12.64 4.72 2.00
C ILE A 30 12.04 3.61 2.87
N ASN A 31 11.99 3.83 4.18
CA ASN A 31 11.62 2.78 5.14
C ASN A 31 10.14 2.81 5.53
N ASP A 32 9.50 3.98 5.50
CA ASP A 32 8.13 4.15 5.99
C ASP A 32 7.08 4.15 4.89
N LEU A 33 7.52 4.30 3.63
CA LEU A 33 6.63 4.45 2.49
C LEU A 33 6.82 3.31 1.51
N CYS A 34 5.71 2.81 0.98
CA CYS A 34 5.70 1.76 -0.03
C CYS A 34 4.85 2.19 -1.23
N PRO A 35 5.44 2.31 -2.44
CA PRO A 35 4.68 2.51 -3.66
C PRO A 35 3.80 1.30 -3.97
N VAL A 36 2.50 1.50 -4.14
CA VAL A 36 1.50 0.48 -4.44
C VAL A 36 0.54 0.97 -5.52
N CYS A 37 -0.02 0.06 -6.32
CA CYS A 37 -1.06 0.46 -7.27
C CYS A 37 -2.38 0.82 -6.54
N PRO A 38 -3.27 1.61 -7.16
CA PRO A 38 -4.52 2.04 -6.53
C PRO A 38 -5.37 0.89 -5.98
N ASN A 39 -5.45 -0.23 -6.71
CA ASN A 39 -6.20 -1.40 -6.27
C ASN A 39 -5.58 -2.07 -5.04
N CYS A 40 -4.24 -2.23 -5.02
CA CYS A 40 -3.54 -2.77 -3.87
C CYS A 40 -3.74 -1.85 -2.65
N HIS A 41 -3.64 -0.53 -2.85
CA HIS A 41 -3.87 0.44 -1.78
C HIS A 41 -5.27 0.33 -1.20
N ALA A 42 -6.29 0.24 -2.08
CA ALA A 42 -7.67 0.05 -1.64
C ALA A 42 -7.86 -1.27 -0.87
N MET A 43 -7.25 -2.37 -1.30
CA MET A 43 -7.37 -3.66 -0.59
C MET A 43 -6.68 -3.66 0.77
N ILE A 44 -5.54 -2.96 0.92
CA ILE A 44 -4.85 -2.83 2.21
C ILE A 44 -5.77 -2.19 3.26
N HIS A 45 -6.46 -1.12 2.87
CA HIS A 45 -7.35 -0.36 3.74
C HIS A 45 -8.80 -0.89 3.80
N ARG A 46 -9.08 -2.09 3.27
CA ARG A 46 -10.39 -2.73 3.48
C ARG A 46 -10.53 -3.37 4.87
N GLU A 47 -9.43 -3.57 5.57
CA GLU A 47 -9.37 -4.15 6.91
C GLU A 47 -8.91 -3.10 7.92
N GLU A 48 -9.30 -3.28 9.18
CA GLU A 48 -8.84 -2.48 10.32
C GLU A 48 -8.39 -3.44 11.44
N PRO A 49 -7.09 -3.51 11.76
CA PRO A 49 -5.99 -2.72 11.21
C PRO A 49 -5.68 -3.04 9.74
N PRO A 50 -5.07 -2.10 8.98
CA PRO A 50 -4.73 -2.31 7.57
C PRO A 50 -3.85 -3.55 7.35
N LEU A 51 -4.05 -4.22 6.21
CA LEU A 51 -3.23 -5.38 5.85
C LEU A 51 -1.77 -4.97 5.60
N THR A 52 -0.84 -5.76 6.12
CA THR A 52 0.57 -5.63 5.73
C THR A 52 0.76 -6.02 4.26
N ILE A 53 1.82 -5.47 3.63
CA ILE A 53 2.21 -5.85 2.27
C ILE A 53 2.42 -7.37 2.13
N LYS A 54 2.91 -8.04 3.18
CA LYS A 54 3.08 -9.49 3.21
C LYS A 54 1.73 -10.22 3.16
N GLN A 55 0.77 -9.83 4.00
CA GLN A 55 -0.57 -10.42 3.99
C GLN A 55 -1.27 -10.22 2.65
N LEU A 56 -1.19 -9.01 2.06
CA LEU A 56 -1.77 -8.76 0.74
C LEU A 56 -1.14 -9.66 -0.34
N ARG A 57 0.18 -9.88 -0.30
CA ARG A 57 0.87 -10.79 -1.24
C ARG A 57 0.40 -12.23 -1.07
N GLU A 58 0.22 -12.69 0.17
CA GLU A 58 -0.30 -14.04 0.44
C GLU A 58 -1.70 -14.23 -0.14
N ILE A 59 -2.61 -13.26 0.06
CA ILE A 59 -3.97 -13.29 -0.51
C ILE A 59 -3.95 -13.34 -2.04
N ARG A 60 -3.10 -12.53 -2.69
CA ARG A 60 -2.95 -12.52 -4.16
C ARG A 60 -2.38 -13.83 -4.72
N ASN A 61 -1.54 -14.52 -3.95
CA ASN A 61 -0.91 -15.78 -4.36
C ASN A 61 -1.83 -16.98 -4.17
N VAL A 62 -2.99 -16.83 -3.50
CA VAL A 62 -4.09 -17.78 -3.58
C VAL A 62 -4.77 -17.59 -4.94
N SER A 63 -4.03 -17.88 -6.00
CA SER A 63 -4.61 -18.17 -7.30
C SER A 63 -5.53 -19.35 -7.10
N THR A 64 -6.81 -19.05 -6.92
CA THR A 64 -7.85 -20.02 -7.21
C THR A 64 -7.59 -20.42 -8.65
N ARG A 65 -7.05 -21.63 -8.84
CA ARG A 65 -7.19 -22.38 -10.09
C ARG A 65 -8.69 -22.37 -10.39
N ARG A 66 -9.10 -21.48 -11.29
CA ARG A 66 -10.37 -21.51 -11.98
C ARG A 66 -10.06 -21.52 -13.45
#